data_AF-W1QAJ9-F1
#
_entry.id   AF-W1QAJ9-F1
#
_cell.length_a   1.000
_cell.length_b   1.000
_cell.length_c   1.000
_cell.angle_alpha   90.00
_cell.angle_beta   90.00
_cell.angle_gamma   90.00
#
_symmetry.space_group_name_H-M   'P 1'
#
loop_
_entity.id
_entity.type
_entity.pdbx_description
1 polymer ?
#
loop_
_entity_poly.entity_id
_entity_poly.type
_entity_poly.pdbx_seq_one_letter_code
_entity_poly.pdbx_strand_id
1 'polypeptide(L)'
;MFWHTVTKSNSANKISGALFLLCILLLPLVAIFLAEHLRYIYLGVTTNETAKWDYIRYLFENRLLYRVDTENGCRYVIANETGYTTLSGTEVDVREPKLVHSWKDLQNIYDKGFISNLVERIFPKAL
;
A
#
# COMPACT_ATOMS: atom_id res chain seq x y z
N MET A 1 -31.00 -3.55 -38.72
CA MET A 1 -32.14 -4.37 -38.28
C MET A 1 -32.22 -4.59 -36.75
N PHE A 2 -31.20 -4.23 -35.95
CA PHE A 2 -31.23 -4.41 -34.49
C PHE A 2 -31.89 -3.28 -33.67
N TRP A 3 -32.04 -2.08 -34.26
CA TRP A 3 -32.60 -0.91 -33.57
C TRP A 3 -34.07 -1.10 -33.15
N HIS A 4 -34.85 -1.84 -33.94
CA HIS A 4 -36.28 -2.07 -33.67
C HIS A 4 -36.53 -3.09 -32.54
N THR A 5 -35.55 -3.95 -32.24
CA THR A 5 -35.65 -4.94 -31.15
C THR A 5 -35.37 -4.29 -29.79
N VAL A 6 -34.51 -3.26 -29.76
CA VAL A 6 -34.18 -2.49 -28.54
C VAL A 6 -35.34 -1.59 -28.10
N THR A 7 -36.18 -1.12 -29.02
CA THR A 7 -37.27 -0.18 -28.72
C THR A 7 -38.58 -0.83 -28.27
N LYS A 8 -38.72 -2.17 -28.34
CA LYS A 8 -39.85 -2.85 -27.69
C LYS A 8 -39.59 -2.94 -26.19
N SER A 9 -40.14 -1.98 -25.44
CA SER A 9 -40.00 -1.92 -23.98
C SER A 9 -40.86 -3.01 -23.30
N ASN A 10 -40.33 -4.22 -23.17
CA ASN A 10 -40.83 -5.19 -22.21
C ASN A 10 -40.40 -4.77 -20.79
N SER A 11 -41.20 -5.03 -19.76
CA SER A 11 -40.87 -4.71 -18.36
C SER A 11 -39.51 -5.28 -17.95
N ALA A 12 -39.15 -6.46 -18.46
CA ALA A 12 -37.84 -7.07 -18.29
C ALA A 12 -36.69 -6.21 -18.86
N ASN A 13 -36.86 -5.64 -20.06
CA ASN A 13 -35.84 -4.79 -20.69
C ASN A 13 -35.63 -3.49 -19.91
N LYS A 14 -36.67 -2.95 -19.27
CA LYS A 14 -36.58 -1.75 -18.42
C LYS A 14 -35.76 -2.03 -17.15
N ILE A 15 -36.00 -3.16 -16.50
CA ILE A 15 -35.27 -3.59 -15.30
C ILE A 15 -33.80 -3.86 -15.64
N SER A 16 -33.53 -4.61 -16.72
CA SER A 16 -32.15 -4.88 -17.17
C SER A 16 -31.41 -3.60 -17.58
N GLY A 17 -32.09 -2.64 -18.22
CA GLY A 17 -31.51 -1.34 -18.55
C GLY A 17 -31.13 -0.54 -17.32
N ALA A 18 -32.00 -0.50 -16.31
CA ALA A 18 -31.71 0.17 -15.03
C ALA A 18 -30.54 -0.49 -14.29
N LEU A 19 -30.49 -1.82 -14.24
CA LEU A 19 -29.37 -2.57 -13.66
C LEU A 19 -28.06 -2.31 -14.42
N PHE A 20 -28.11 -2.30 -15.75
CA PHE A 20 -26.93 -2.05 -16.59
C PHE A 20 -26.35 -0.65 -16.36
N LEU A 21 -27.21 0.37 -16.30
CA LEU A 21 -26.80 1.74 -15.98
C LEU A 21 -26.22 1.86 -14.57
N LEU A 22 -26.82 1.18 -13.59
CA LEU A 22 -26.29 1.11 -12.23
C LEU A 22 -24.91 0.44 -12.21
N CYS A 23 -24.73 -0.67 -12.93
CA CYS A 23 -23.44 -1.35 -13.04
C CYS A 23 -22.39 -0.44 -13.68
N ILE A 24 -22.71 0.27 -14.76
CA ILE A 24 -21.78 1.23 -15.39
C ILE A 24 -21.34 2.31 -14.41
N LEU A 25 -22.25 2.80 -13.57
CA LEU A 25 -21.93 3.83 -12.58
C LEU A 25 -21.05 3.29 -11.45
N LEU A 26 -21.27 2.04 -11.01
CA LEU A 26 -20.51 1.42 -9.93
C LEU A 26 -19.14 0.87 -10.39
N LEU A 27 -19.01 0.52 -11.67
CA LEU A 27 -17.79 -0.06 -12.23
C LEU A 27 -16.53 0.80 -12.05
N PRO A 28 -16.51 2.13 -12.33
CA PRO A 28 -15.33 2.95 -12.10
C PRO A 28 -14.97 3.05 -10.61
N LEU A 29 -15.97 3.11 -9.72
CA LEU A 29 -15.74 3.14 -8.28
C LEU A 29 -15.05 1.86 -7.80
N VAL A 30 -15.59 0.70 -8.18
CA VAL A 30 -15.00 -0.61 -7.85
C VAL A 30 -13.61 -0.76 -8.46
N ALA A 31 -13.39 -0.27 -9.68
CA ALA A 31 -12.09 -0.32 -10.33
C ALA A 31 -11.02 0.49 -9.59
N ILE A 32 -11.36 1.69 -9.08
CA ILE A 32 -10.45 2.51 -8.27
C ILE A 32 -10.08 1.77 -6.98
N PHE A 33 -11.07 1.22 -6.27
CA PHE A 33 -10.80 0.44 -5.06
C PHE A 33 -9.94 -0.79 -5.34
N LEU A 34 -10.20 -1.51 -6.44
CA LEU A 34 -9.40 -2.65 -6.85
C LEU A 34 -7.95 -2.24 -7.15
N ALA A 35 -7.75 -1.13 -7.86
CA ALA A 35 -6.43 -0.61 -8.19
C ALA A 35 -5.62 -0.25 -6.92
N GLU A 36 -6.25 0.39 -5.93
CA GLU A 36 -5.59 0.67 -4.65
C GLU A 36 -5.19 -0.61 -3.92
N HIS A 37 -6.04 -1.64 -3.90
CA HIS A 37 -5.70 -2.91 -3.25
C HIS A 37 -4.57 -3.65 -3.98
N LEU A 38 -4.54 -3.60 -5.32
CA LEU A 38 -3.43 -4.14 -6.10
C LEU A 38 -2.12 -3.40 -5.81
N ARG A 39 -2.18 -2.07 -5.66
CA ARG A 39 -1.03 -1.24 -5.25
C ARG A 39 -0.53 -1.63 -3.86
N TYR A 40 -1.43 -1.87 -2.90
CA TYR A 40 -1.04 -2.33 -1.57
C TYR A 40 -0.40 -3.72 -1.58
N ILE A 41 -0.92 -4.66 -2.38
CA ILE A 41 -0.33 -5.99 -2.55
C ILE A 41 1.06 -5.88 -3.20
N TYR A 42 1.21 -5.01 -4.20
CA TYR A 42 2.50 -4.73 -4.85
C TYR A 42 3.53 -4.18 -3.87
N LEU A 43 3.13 -3.26 -3.00
CA LEU A 43 4.04 -2.70 -2.00
C LEU A 43 4.22 -3.61 -0.77
N GLY A 44 3.46 -4.71 -0.64
CA GLY A 44 3.49 -5.55 0.56
C GLY A 44 2.99 -4.84 1.81
N VAL A 45 2.12 -3.84 1.66
CA VAL A 45 1.63 -2.99 2.76
C VAL A 45 0.23 -3.43 3.18
N THR A 46 0.01 -3.65 4.47
CA THR A 46 -1.35 -3.81 5.03
C THR A 46 -1.89 -2.48 5.52
N THR A 47 -3.21 -2.32 5.66
CA THR A 47 -3.84 -1.07 6.09
C THR A 47 -3.33 -0.56 7.45
N ASN A 48 -2.96 -1.46 8.37
CA ASN A 48 -2.34 -1.11 9.66
C ASN A 48 -0.87 -0.67 9.50
N GLU A 49 -0.18 -1.22 8.51
CA GLU A 49 1.16 -0.78 8.16
C GLU A 49 1.14 0.55 7.37
N THR A 50 0.08 0.87 6.61
CA THR A 50 -0.04 2.14 5.86
C THR A 50 0.18 3.36 6.76
N ALA A 51 -0.35 3.37 7.98
CA ALA A 51 -0.14 4.46 8.94
C ALA A 51 1.34 4.57 9.37
N LYS A 52 2.03 3.43 9.56
CA LYS A 52 3.47 3.42 9.85
C LYS A 52 4.28 3.88 8.64
N TRP A 53 3.87 3.52 7.42
CA TRP A 53 4.49 3.98 6.18
C TRP A 53 4.30 5.48 5.93
N ASP A 54 3.16 6.04 6.30
CA ASP A 54 2.95 7.48 6.26
C ASP A 54 3.83 8.22 7.29
N TYR A 55 4.04 7.63 8.47
CA TYR A 55 5.01 8.15 9.43
C TYR A 55 6.46 8.09 8.90
N ILE A 56 6.84 6.98 8.25
CA ILE A 56 8.16 6.88 7.59
C ILE A 56 8.28 7.90 6.45
N ARG A 57 7.21 8.13 5.67
CA ARG A 57 7.18 9.17 4.62
C ARG A 57 7.42 10.55 5.21
N TYR A 58 6.76 10.88 6.32
CA TYR A 58 6.98 12.13 7.03
C TYR A 58 8.44 12.28 7.48
N LEU A 59 9.04 11.24 8.07
CA LEU A 59 10.45 11.27 8.49
C LEU A 59 11.41 11.42 7.30
N PHE A 60 11.08 10.80 6.18
CA PHE A 60 11.84 10.91 4.93
C PHE A 60 11.77 12.31 4.34
N GLU A 61 10.58 12.91 4.23
CA GLU A 61 10.37 14.26 3.71
C GLU A 61 11.10 15.32 4.55
N ASN A 62 11.16 15.12 5.87
CA ASN A 62 11.87 16.01 6.78
C ASN A 62 13.36 15.68 6.93
N ARG A 63 13.91 14.70 6.18
CA ARG A 63 15.32 14.24 6.26
C ARG A 63 15.76 13.82 7.67
N LEU A 64 14.84 13.28 8.45
CA LEU A 64 15.08 12.84 9.82
C LEU A 64 15.41 11.34 9.91
N LEU A 65 15.31 10.61 8.79
CA LEU A 65 15.49 9.16 8.74
C LEU A 65 16.89 8.76 8.29
N TYR A 66 17.58 8.01 9.15
CA TYR A 66 18.93 7.51 8.90
C TYR A 66 18.96 5.99 8.98
N ARG A 67 19.89 5.40 8.24
CA ARG A 67 20.19 3.97 8.22
C ARG A 67 21.55 3.73 8.87
N VAL A 68 21.60 2.70 9.70
CA VAL A 68 22.81 2.23 10.37
C VAL A 68 23.02 0.78 9.99
N ASP A 69 24.17 0.48 9.40
CA ASP A 69 24.57 -0.89 9.11
C ASP A 69 25.17 -1.48 10.39
N THR A 70 24.56 -2.54 10.93
CA THR A 70 25.03 -3.31 12.09
C THR A 70 25.52 -4.68 11.61
N GLU A 71 26.35 -5.39 12.40
CA GLU A 71 26.82 -6.75 12.06
C GLU A 71 25.67 -7.74 11.76
N ASN A 72 24.50 -7.55 12.39
CA ASN A 72 23.32 -8.40 12.21
C ASN A 72 22.30 -7.87 11.18
N GLY A 73 22.65 -6.84 10.39
CA GLY A 73 21.79 -6.24 9.37
C GLY A 73 21.62 -4.73 9.51
N CYS A 74 20.66 -4.15 8.79
CA CYS A 74 20.41 -2.71 8.80
C CYS A 74 19.31 -2.32 9.81
N ARG A 75 19.56 -1.25 10.58
CA ARG A 75 18.56 -0.60 11.46
C ARG A 75 18.30 0.82 11.00
N TYR A 76 17.07 1.29 11.20
CA TYR A 76 16.66 2.66 10.91
C TYR A 76 16.51 3.46 12.21
N VAL A 77 17.07 4.66 12.23
CA VAL A 77 17.05 5.58 13.37
C VAL A 77 16.57 6.96 12.93
N ILE A 78 15.98 7.67 13.87
CA ILE A 78 15.43 9.01 13.72
C ILE A 78 16.40 9.99 14.36
N ALA A 79 16.72 11.08 13.68
CA ALA A 79 17.46 12.18 14.28
C ALA A 79 16.54 13.02 15.18
N ASN A 80 16.96 13.22 16.43
CA ASN A 80 16.36 14.12 17.41
C ASN A 80 17.37 15.23 17.78
N GLU A 81 16.92 16.24 18.52
CA GLU A 81 17.73 17.42 18.88
C GLU A 81 19.04 17.07 19.63
N THR A 82 19.05 15.97 20.37
CA THR A 82 20.15 15.58 21.26
C THR A 82 20.84 14.27 20.87
N GLY A 83 20.37 13.56 19.83
CA GLY A 83 20.92 12.26 19.46
C GLY A 83 20.05 11.51 18.44
N TYR A 84 20.20 10.18 18.42
CA TYR A 84 19.42 9.31 17.55
C TYR A 84 18.49 8.42 18.37
N THR A 85 17.26 8.26 17.90
CA THR A 85 16.25 7.43 18.55
C THR A 85 15.76 6.37 17.57
N THR A 86 15.56 5.16 18.05
CA THR A 86 14.91 4.11 17.26
C THR A 86 13.45 4.43 16.98
N LEU A 87 12.87 3.78 15.96
CA LEU A 87 11.42 3.87 15.67
C LEU A 87 10.54 3.44 16.86
N SER A 88 11.10 2.70 17.82
CA SER A 88 10.43 2.27 19.05
C SER A 88 10.58 3.27 20.21
N GLY A 89 11.29 4.39 20.02
CA GLY A 89 11.46 5.44 21.03
C GLY A 89 12.65 5.24 21.97
N THR A 90 13.52 4.25 21.74
CA THR A 90 14.73 4.05 22.53
C THR A 90 15.88 4.88 21.96
N GLU A 91 16.53 5.70 22.78
CA GLU A 91 17.75 6.43 22.41
C GLU A 91 18.91 5.47 22.18
N VAL A 92 19.64 5.67 21.09
CA VAL A 92 20.76 4.82 20.71
C VAL A 92 21.89 5.73 20.23
N ASP A 93 23.09 5.50 20.78
CA ASP A 93 24.31 6.11 20.25
C ASP A 93 24.75 5.34 18.99
N VAL A 94 24.87 6.05 17.89
CA VAL A 94 25.07 5.48 16.57
C VAL A 94 26.35 6.04 15.96
N ARG A 95 27.23 5.13 15.55
CA ARG A 95 28.42 5.47 14.77
C ARG A 95 28.08 5.41 13.28
N GLU A 96 28.32 6.51 12.57
CA GLU A 96 28.20 6.65 11.11
C GLU A 96 26.79 6.37 10.52
N PRO A 97 25.76 7.15 10.90
CA PRO A 97 24.45 7.05 10.27
C PRO A 97 24.48 7.55 8.81
N LYS A 98 23.95 6.75 7.88
CA LYS A 98 23.77 7.12 6.46
C LYS A 98 22.36 7.68 6.26
N LEU A 99 22.25 8.87 5.69
CA LEU A 99 20.94 9.46 5.38
C LEU A 99 20.23 8.62 4.32
N VAL A 100 18.93 8.35 4.53
CA VAL A 100 18.10 7.64 3.56
C VAL A 100 17.62 8.65 2.52
N HIS A 101 18.07 8.49 1.27
CA HIS A 101 17.78 9.45 0.18
C HIS A 101 16.68 8.98 -0.77
N SER A 102 16.41 7.68 -0.82
CA SER A 102 15.38 7.11 -1.69
C SER A 102 14.55 6.04 -0.99
N TRP A 103 13.31 5.88 -1.43
CA TRP A 103 12.45 4.73 -1.08
C TRP A 103 13.09 3.39 -1.41
N LYS A 104 14.02 3.35 -2.38
CA LYS A 104 14.79 2.14 -2.73
C LYS A 104 15.83 1.75 -1.67
N ASP A 105 16.24 2.69 -0.83
CA ASP A 105 17.20 2.44 0.25
C ASP A 105 16.49 1.83 1.48
N LEU A 106 15.15 1.84 1.47
CA LEU A 106 14.34 1.20 2.49
C LEU A 106 14.13 -0.28 2.15
N GLN A 107 14.63 -1.17 3.01
CA GLN A 107 14.31 -2.58 2.92
C GLN A 107 12.93 -2.81 3.55
N ASN A 108 11.94 -3.08 2.69
CA ASN A 108 10.63 -3.53 3.16
C ASN A 108 10.68 -5.03 3.48
N ILE A 109 10.75 -5.36 4.77
CA ILE A 109 10.71 -6.74 5.25
C ILE A 109 9.38 -7.48 4.98
N TYR A 110 8.33 -6.73 4.65
CA TYR A 110 7.01 -7.28 4.29
C TYR A 110 6.86 -7.51 2.79
N ASP A 111 7.75 -6.95 1.96
CA ASP A 111 7.72 -7.20 0.52
C ASP A 111 8.43 -8.52 0.20
N LYS A 112 7.65 -9.60 0.11
CA LYS A 112 8.12 -10.92 -0.35
C LYS A 112 7.99 -11.07 -1.88
N GLY A 113 7.67 -9.97 -2.58
CA GLY A 113 7.31 -9.94 -3.99
C GLY A 113 5.81 -10.07 -4.23
N PHE A 114 5.33 -9.45 -5.32
CA PHE A 114 3.90 -9.32 -5.66
C PHE A 114 3.13 -10.65 -5.58
N ILE A 115 3.66 -11.73 -6.17
CA ILE A 115 2.98 -13.03 -6.19
C ILE A 115 2.91 -13.66 -4.79
N SER A 116 3.97 -13.55 -4.00
CA SER A 116 3.97 -14.07 -2.63
C SER A 116 2.96 -13.31 -1.76
N ASN A 117 2.94 -11.98 -1.87
CA ASN A 117 2.00 -11.13 -1.13
C ASN A 117 0.54 -11.43 -1.56
N LEU A 118 0.30 -11.64 -2.86
CA LEU A 118 -1.01 -11.98 -3.40
C LEU A 118 -1.49 -13.35 -2.90
N VAL A 119 -0.63 -14.38 -2.95
CA VAL A 119 -0.95 -15.73 -2.47
C VAL A 119 -1.22 -15.72 -0.96
N GLU A 120 -0.43 -15.00 -0.16
CA GLU A 120 -0.63 -14.87 1.28
C GLU A 120 -1.95 -14.17 1.63
N ARG A 121 -2.41 -13.25 0.77
CA ARG A 121 -3.67 -12.52 0.95
C ARG A 121 -4.90 -13.34 0.54
N ILE A 122 -4.82 -14.11 -0.55
CA ILE A 122 -5.92 -14.92 -1.08
C ILE A 122 -6.03 -16.26 -0.32
N PHE A 123 -4.89 -16.86 0.03
CA PHE A 123 -4.78 -18.12 0.75
C PHE A 123 -3.98 -17.90 2.03
N PRO A 124 -4.56 -17.26 3.05
CA PRO A 124 -3.90 -17.11 4.33
C PRO A 124 -3.61 -18.49 4.89
N LYS A 125 -2.35 -18.74 5.27
CA LYS A 125 -2.02 -19.94 6.04
C LYS A 125 -2.80 -19.84 7.34
N ALA A 126 -3.70 -20.80 7.60
CA ALA A 126 -4.36 -20.91 8.88
C ALA A 126 -3.28 -21.00 9.98
N LEU A 127 -3.43 -20.14 10.99
CA LEU A 127 -2.67 -20.15 12.24
C LEU A 127 -2.80 -21.50 12.94
#